data_AF-A0A7K8A7P5-F1
#
_entry.id   AF-A0A7K8A7P5-F1
#
_cell.length_a   1.000
_cell.length_b   1.000
_cell.length_c   1.000
_cell.angle_alpha   90.00
_cell.angle_beta   90.00
_cell.angle_gamma   90.00
#
_symmetry.space_group_name_H-M   'P 1'
#
loop_
_entity.id
_entity.type
_entity.pdbx_description
1 polymer ?
#
loop_
_entity_poly.entity_id
_entity_poly.type
_entity_poly.pdbx_seq_one_letter_code
_entity_poly.pdbx_strand_id
1 'polypeptide(L)'
;RYCRLRNWNTLFVCGTDEYGTATETRALEEGLSPQELCDRYHAVHADVYAWFHISFDHFGRTTTPQQTRIAQDIFQRLLERGFLLQDTLEQLRCESCRRYLADRFVEGTCPFCSYAEARGDQCDKCGKLINAVELKNPQCKLCRGTPVVTPTQHLFLDLPKLEGRLEAWLERTWAAGDWTANARHITRTWLRDGLKPRCITRDLTWGTPVPLDGFRDKVFYVWFDAPIGYLSITANYTDQWERWWKNPQQ
;
A
#
# COMPACT_ATOMS: atom_id res chain seq x y z
N ARG A 1 25.84 1.92 -11.58
CA ARG A 1 26.99 2.09 -12.50
C ARG A 1 28.32 2.20 -11.75
N TYR A 2 28.51 3.17 -10.85
CA TYR A 2 29.73 3.30 -10.04
C TYR A 2 30.14 1.99 -9.32
N CYS A 3 29.22 1.34 -8.59
CA CYS A 3 29.51 0.09 -7.88
C CYS A 3 30.05 -1.02 -8.80
N ARG A 4 29.49 -1.14 -10.02
CA ARG A 4 29.97 -2.09 -11.04
C ARG A 4 31.40 -1.76 -11.50
N LEU A 5 31.71 -0.47 -11.72
CA LEU A 5 33.09 -0.03 -12.04
C LEU A 5 34.07 -0.27 -10.89
N ARG A 6 33.59 -0.34 -9.65
CA ARG A 6 34.38 -0.69 -8.46
C ARG A 6 34.50 -2.20 -8.25
N ASN A 7 34.01 -3.02 -9.18
CA ASN A 7 33.95 -4.49 -9.07
C ASN A 7 33.19 -4.98 -7.83
N TRP A 8 32.24 -4.19 -7.32
CA TRP A 8 31.33 -4.66 -6.28
C TRP A 8 30.24 -5.53 -6.91
N ASN A 9 29.92 -6.65 -6.26
CA ASN A 9 28.77 -7.48 -6.62
C ASN A 9 27.50 -6.66 -6.49
N THR A 10 26.99 -6.13 -7.60
CA THR A 10 25.93 -5.13 -7.62
C THR A 10 24.68 -5.73 -8.25
N LEU A 11 23.57 -5.70 -7.51
CA LEU A 11 22.24 -6.01 -8.01
C LEU A 11 21.35 -4.77 -7.86
N PHE A 12 20.87 -4.23 -8.98
CA PHE A 12 20.02 -3.05 -9.04
C PHE A 12 18.65 -3.42 -9.62
N VAL A 13 17.67 -3.60 -8.74
CA VAL A 13 16.29 -3.94 -9.08
C VAL A 13 15.35 -2.76 -8.88
N CYS A 14 14.31 -2.70 -9.70
CA CYS A 14 13.18 -1.77 -9.54
C CYS A 14 11.95 -2.38 -10.20
N GLY A 15 10.82 -1.68 -10.20
CA GLY A 15 9.60 -2.15 -10.84
C GLY A 15 8.44 -1.18 -10.68
N THR A 16 7.30 -1.55 -11.24
CA THR A 16 6.04 -0.81 -11.10
C THR A 16 5.23 -1.32 -9.92
N ASP A 17 4.73 -0.38 -9.11
CA ASP A 17 3.72 -0.63 -8.08
C ASP A 17 2.31 -0.48 -8.70
N GLU A 18 1.53 -1.54 -8.65
CA GLU A 18 0.37 -1.72 -9.52
C GLU A 18 -0.95 -1.94 -8.78
N TYR A 19 -0.91 -2.22 -7.47
CA TYR A 19 -2.12 -2.50 -6.69
C TYR A 19 -2.76 -1.24 -6.11
N GLY A 20 -4.01 -1.39 -5.64
CA GLY A 20 -4.72 -0.38 -4.87
C GLY A 20 -5.81 0.36 -5.63
N THR A 21 -6.52 1.22 -4.89
CA THR A 21 -7.75 1.89 -5.34
C THR A 21 -7.54 2.78 -6.55
N ALA A 22 -6.36 3.40 -6.69
CA ALA A 22 -6.06 4.28 -7.82
C ALA A 22 -6.10 3.52 -9.16
N THR A 23 -5.54 2.31 -9.19
CA THR A 23 -5.57 1.43 -10.36
C THR A 23 -7.01 1.05 -10.70
N GLU A 24 -7.81 0.59 -9.74
CA GLU A 24 -9.23 0.24 -10.00
C GLU A 24 -10.03 1.43 -10.52
N THR A 25 -9.81 2.62 -9.93
CA THR A 25 -10.49 3.85 -10.35
C THR A 25 -10.15 4.19 -11.78
N ARG A 26 -8.86 4.21 -12.10
CA ARG A 26 -8.38 4.60 -13.43
C ARG A 26 -8.75 3.58 -14.50
N ALA A 27 -8.70 2.30 -14.16
CA ALA A 27 -9.13 1.22 -15.04
C ALA A 27 -10.61 1.38 -15.39
N LEU A 28 -11.45 1.69 -14.39
CA LEU A 28 -12.87 1.97 -14.61
C LEU A 28 -13.11 3.21 -15.49
N GLU A 29 -12.38 4.31 -15.25
CA GLU A 29 -12.48 5.53 -16.07
C GLU A 29 -12.12 5.28 -17.54
N GLU A 30 -11.16 4.39 -17.80
CA GLU A 30 -10.70 4.05 -19.14
C GLU A 30 -11.42 2.85 -19.76
N GLY A 31 -12.36 2.24 -19.04
CA GLY A 31 -13.09 1.05 -19.52
C GLY A 31 -12.19 -0.19 -19.67
N LEU A 32 -11.11 -0.28 -18.90
CA LEU A 32 -10.14 -1.38 -18.89
C LEU A 32 -10.27 -2.19 -17.59
N SER A 33 -9.77 -3.43 -17.61
CA SER A 33 -9.46 -4.13 -16.36
C SER A 33 -8.21 -3.54 -15.68
N PRO A 34 -8.05 -3.68 -14.35
CA PRO A 34 -6.83 -3.26 -13.67
C PRO A 34 -5.55 -3.88 -14.25
N GLN A 35 -5.59 -5.16 -14.66
CA GLN A 35 -4.45 -5.84 -15.29
C GLN A 35 -4.07 -5.18 -16.62
N GLU A 36 -5.04 -4.93 -17.51
CA GLU A 36 -4.78 -4.28 -18.81
C GLU A 36 -4.19 -2.88 -18.64
N LEU A 37 -4.71 -2.11 -17.67
CA LEU A 37 -4.19 -0.79 -17.33
C LEU A 37 -2.72 -0.88 -16.91
N CYS A 38 -2.42 -1.79 -15.98
CA CYS A 38 -1.08 -2.01 -15.46
C CYS A 38 -0.12 -2.52 -16.54
N ASP A 39 -0.54 -3.44 -17.41
CA ASP A 39 0.28 -3.97 -18.50
C ASP A 39 0.71 -2.87 -19.47
N ARG A 40 -0.23 -2.01 -19.83
CA ARG A 40 0.04 -0.86 -20.69
C ARG A 40 1.03 0.10 -20.05
N TYR A 41 0.80 0.51 -18.80
CA TYR A 41 1.67 1.49 -18.15
C TYR A 41 3.03 0.91 -17.72
N HIS A 42 3.12 -0.38 -17.40
CA HIS A 42 4.40 -1.03 -17.15
C HIS A 42 5.32 -0.95 -18.37
N ALA A 43 4.79 -1.24 -19.57
CA ALA A 43 5.54 -1.10 -20.83
C ALA A 43 6.01 0.34 -21.05
N VAL A 44 5.12 1.32 -20.85
CA VAL A 44 5.47 2.76 -20.96
C VAL A 44 6.61 3.13 -20.00
N HIS A 45 6.53 2.71 -18.74
CA HIS A 45 7.59 2.96 -17.76
C HIS A 45 8.91 2.31 -18.18
N ALA A 46 8.89 1.06 -18.63
CA ALA A 46 10.07 0.34 -19.09
C ALA A 46 10.75 1.05 -20.28
N ASP A 47 9.96 1.48 -21.27
CA ASP A 47 10.45 2.20 -22.45
C ASP A 47 11.10 3.54 -22.07
N VAL A 48 10.46 4.30 -21.18
CA VAL A 48 11.02 5.57 -20.68
C VAL A 48 12.36 5.31 -19.97
N TYR A 49 12.42 4.34 -19.06
CA TYR A 49 13.66 4.05 -18.33
C TYR A 49 14.77 3.51 -19.23
N ALA A 50 14.43 2.73 -20.25
CA ALA A 50 15.36 2.28 -21.27
C ALA A 50 15.94 3.46 -22.08
N TRP A 51 15.09 4.41 -22.47
CA TRP A 51 15.49 5.63 -23.17
C TRP A 51 16.45 6.49 -22.33
N PHE A 52 16.18 6.63 -21.03
CA PHE A 52 17.08 7.30 -20.08
C PHE A 52 18.33 6.47 -19.72
N HIS A 53 18.52 5.29 -20.33
CA HIS A 53 19.63 4.37 -20.06
C HIS A 53 19.79 3.99 -18.58
N ILE A 54 18.67 3.82 -17.88
CA ILE A 54 18.67 3.31 -16.51
C ILE A 54 18.97 1.81 -16.54
N SER A 55 20.15 1.46 -16.04
CA SER A 55 20.71 0.11 -16.19
C SER A 55 20.27 -0.82 -15.05
N PHE A 56 18.96 -1.09 -14.94
CA PHE A 56 18.43 -2.11 -14.02
C PHE A 56 18.98 -3.50 -14.40
N ASP A 57 19.32 -4.31 -13.41
CA ASP A 57 19.59 -5.73 -13.63
C ASP A 57 18.26 -6.50 -13.82
N HIS A 58 17.20 -6.04 -13.15
CA HIS A 58 15.83 -6.49 -13.40
C HIS A 58 14.82 -5.37 -13.09
N PHE A 59 13.92 -5.10 -14.05
CA PHE A 59 12.78 -4.20 -13.87
C PHE A 59 11.50 -5.03 -13.86
N GLY A 60 10.95 -5.27 -12.66
CA GLY A 60 9.82 -6.17 -12.43
C GLY A 60 8.50 -5.46 -12.12
N ARG A 61 7.59 -6.20 -11.48
CA ARG A 61 6.20 -5.79 -11.19
C ARG A 61 5.74 -6.36 -9.85
N THR A 62 4.82 -5.69 -9.17
CA THR A 62 4.22 -6.21 -7.92
C THR A 62 3.08 -7.21 -8.16
N THR A 63 2.49 -7.26 -9.36
CA THR A 63 1.35 -8.13 -9.72
C THR A 63 1.78 -9.55 -10.10
N THR A 64 2.54 -10.24 -9.24
CA THR A 64 3.08 -11.57 -9.53
C THR A 64 2.74 -12.62 -8.46
N PRO A 65 2.74 -13.93 -8.80
CA PRO A 65 2.55 -14.99 -7.81
C PRO A 65 3.61 -14.96 -6.68
N GLN A 66 4.84 -14.53 -6.97
CA GLN A 66 5.89 -14.39 -5.95
C GLN A 66 5.56 -13.28 -4.94
N GLN A 67 4.95 -12.16 -5.38
CA GLN A 67 4.46 -11.13 -4.46
C GLN A 67 3.48 -11.73 -3.48
N THR A 68 2.48 -12.47 -3.97
CA THR A 68 1.48 -13.09 -3.11
C THR A 68 2.12 -14.04 -2.12
N ARG A 69 2.99 -14.94 -2.57
CA ARG A 69 3.65 -15.91 -1.67
C ARG A 69 4.49 -15.25 -0.58
N ILE A 70 5.32 -14.27 -0.94
CA ILE A 70 6.26 -13.64 0.01
C ILE A 70 5.51 -12.72 0.97
N ALA A 71 4.54 -11.93 0.49
CA ALA A 71 3.71 -11.09 1.35
C ALA A 71 2.91 -11.94 2.35
N GLN A 72 2.37 -13.08 1.90
CA GLN A 72 1.66 -14.02 2.78
C GLN A 72 2.60 -14.70 3.79
N ASP A 73 3.83 -15.08 3.43
CA ASP A 73 4.82 -15.62 4.38
C ASP A 73 5.16 -14.58 5.48
N ILE A 74 5.43 -13.33 5.10
CA ILE A 74 5.70 -12.26 6.06
C ILE A 74 4.49 -12.02 6.97
N PHE A 75 3.28 -11.97 6.39
CA PHE A 75 2.03 -11.85 7.13
C PHE A 75 1.83 -12.98 8.15
N GLN A 76 2.01 -14.24 7.75
CA GLN A 76 1.84 -15.38 8.65
C GLN A 76 2.83 -15.32 9.81
N ARG A 77 4.09 -14.96 9.55
CA ARG A 77 5.09 -14.79 10.61
C ARG A 77 4.73 -13.68 11.60
N LEU A 78 4.13 -12.59 11.13
CA LEU A 78 3.65 -11.49 11.98
C LEU A 78 2.44 -11.92 12.81
N LEU A 79 1.52 -12.67 12.21
CA LEU A 79 0.32 -13.21 12.86
C LEU A 79 0.70 -14.16 13.99
N GLU A 80 1.52 -15.18 13.70
CA GLU A 80 2.01 -16.18 14.67
C GLU A 80 2.73 -15.56 15.87
N ARG A 81 3.36 -14.39 15.68
CA ARG A 81 4.13 -13.68 16.72
C ARG A 81 3.30 -12.62 17.46
N GLY A 82 2.00 -12.51 17.16
CA GLY A 82 1.10 -11.58 17.85
C GLY A 82 1.37 -10.10 17.57
N PHE A 83 1.89 -9.79 16.37
CA PHE A 83 2.11 -8.42 15.90
C PHE A 83 0.92 -7.86 15.10
N LEU A 84 -0.16 -8.61 14.98
CA LEU A 84 -1.38 -8.17 14.29
C LEU A 84 -2.53 -8.02 15.29
N LEU A 85 -3.30 -6.95 15.10
CA LEU A 85 -4.56 -6.71 15.79
C LEU A 85 -5.70 -6.83 14.78
N GLN A 86 -6.90 -7.15 15.27
CA GLN A 86 -8.12 -7.20 14.48
C GLN A 86 -9.12 -6.23 15.11
N ASP A 87 -9.67 -5.34 14.28
CA ASP A 87 -10.66 -4.35 14.71
C ASP A 87 -11.71 -4.14 13.61
N THR A 88 -12.86 -3.61 13.99
CA THR A 88 -13.97 -3.32 13.07
C THR A 88 -14.02 -1.84 12.76
N LEU A 89 -14.04 -1.49 11.47
CA LEU A 89 -14.24 -0.12 11.02
C LEU A 89 -15.62 0.04 10.39
N GLU A 90 -16.22 1.21 10.59
CA GLU A 90 -17.42 1.61 9.88
C GLU A 90 -17.04 2.21 8.52
N GLN A 91 -17.59 1.67 7.44
CA GLN A 91 -17.39 2.17 6.09
C GLN A 91 -18.71 2.27 5.33
N LEU A 92 -18.77 3.19 4.38
CA LEU A 92 -19.92 3.30 3.48
C LEU A 92 -19.85 2.19 2.43
N ARG A 93 -20.91 1.39 2.36
CA ARG A 93 -21.08 0.33 1.36
C ARG A 93 -22.19 0.70 0.40
N CYS A 94 -21.90 0.67 -0.89
CA CYS A 94 -22.92 0.78 -1.93
C CYS A 94 -23.47 -0.61 -2.25
N GLU A 95 -24.74 -0.85 -1.95
CA GLU A 95 -25.40 -2.13 -2.20
C GLU A 95 -25.57 -2.40 -3.71
N SER A 96 -25.90 -1.37 -4.49
CA SER A 96 -26.03 -1.48 -5.96
C SER A 96 -24.71 -1.82 -6.64
N CYS A 97 -23.60 -1.19 -6.23
CA CYS A 97 -22.27 -1.47 -6.76
C CYS A 97 -21.58 -2.66 -6.06
N ARG A 98 -22.23 -3.26 -5.05
CA ARG A 98 -21.76 -4.37 -4.21
C ARG A 98 -20.32 -4.18 -3.70
N ARG A 99 -19.95 -2.97 -3.30
CA ARG A 99 -18.59 -2.64 -2.84
C ARG A 99 -18.59 -1.61 -1.72
N TYR A 100 -17.54 -1.64 -0.90
CA TYR A 100 -17.21 -0.53 -0.01
C TYR A 100 -16.69 0.64 -0.84
N LEU A 101 -17.03 1.85 -0.44
CA LEU A 101 -16.67 3.07 -1.16
C LEU A 101 -15.45 3.70 -0.49
N ALA A 102 -14.40 3.91 -1.27
CA ALA A 102 -13.34 4.83 -0.90
C ALA A 102 -13.89 6.27 -0.87
N ASP A 103 -13.30 7.14 -0.06
CA ASP A 103 -13.74 8.52 0.14
C ASP A 103 -13.96 9.31 -1.16
N ARG A 104 -13.12 9.04 -2.17
CA ARG A 104 -13.20 9.65 -3.52
C ARG A 104 -14.50 9.32 -4.28
N PHE A 105 -15.14 8.20 -3.95
CA PHE A 105 -16.40 7.73 -4.55
C PHE A 105 -17.63 8.08 -3.72
N VAL A 106 -17.45 8.81 -2.63
CA VAL A 106 -18.53 9.32 -1.79
C VAL A 106 -18.64 10.83 -1.97
N GLU A 107 -19.85 11.30 -2.23
CA GLU A 107 -20.22 12.70 -2.11
C GLU A 107 -21.40 12.83 -1.15
N GLY A 108 -21.63 14.01 -0.60
CA GLY A 108 -22.79 14.28 0.24
C GLY A 108 -22.77 15.66 0.85
N THR A 109 -23.73 15.92 1.73
CA THR A 109 -23.85 17.20 2.40
C THR A 109 -22.89 17.29 3.59
N CYS A 110 -22.01 18.30 3.59
CA CYS A 110 -21.09 18.60 4.68
C CYS A 110 -21.84 18.81 6.00
N PRO A 111 -21.49 18.09 7.08
CA PRO A 111 -22.15 18.24 8.37
C PRO A 111 -21.86 19.58 9.06
N PHE A 112 -20.80 20.29 8.64
CA PHE A 112 -20.32 21.52 9.28
C PHE A 112 -20.81 22.82 8.62
N CYS A 113 -20.94 22.86 7.28
CA CYS A 113 -21.31 24.08 6.55
C CYS A 113 -22.47 23.88 5.56
N SER A 114 -23.09 22.69 5.56
CA SER A 114 -24.22 22.32 4.71
C SER A 114 -23.94 22.41 3.19
N TYR A 115 -22.68 22.35 2.77
CA TYR A 115 -22.31 22.25 1.36
C TYR A 115 -22.74 20.89 0.80
N ALA A 116 -23.57 20.87 -0.24
CA ALA A 116 -24.24 19.65 -0.74
C ALA A 116 -23.31 18.66 -1.48
N GLU A 117 -22.12 19.10 -1.91
CA GLU A 117 -21.21 18.32 -2.76
C GLU A 117 -19.85 18.09 -2.06
N ALA A 118 -19.86 17.93 -0.73
CA ALA A 118 -18.65 17.59 0.00
C ALA A 118 -18.18 16.17 -0.32
N ARG A 119 -16.85 15.97 -0.37
CA ARG A 119 -16.23 14.65 -0.61
C ARG A 119 -16.09 13.87 0.70
N GLY A 120 -15.87 12.56 0.60
CA GLY A 120 -15.71 11.70 1.78
C GLY A 120 -14.52 12.03 2.67
N ASP A 121 -13.49 12.71 2.14
CA ASP A 121 -12.25 13.06 2.84
C ASP A 121 -12.20 14.53 3.29
N GLN A 122 -12.82 15.42 2.51
CA GLN A 122 -12.75 16.85 2.75
C GLN A 122 -13.96 17.59 2.14
N CYS A 123 -14.44 18.62 2.85
CA CYS A 123 -15.35 19.60 2.28
C CYS A 123 -14.59 20.75 1.61
N ASP A 124 -14.69 20.87 0.29
CA ASP A 124 -13.98 21.91 -0.48
C ASP A 124 -14.47 23.34 -0.17
N LYS A 125 -15.70 23.50 0.37
CA LYS A 125 -16.25 24.82 0.72
C LYS A 125 -15.71 25.40 2.03
N CYS A 126 -15.57 24.58 3.08
CA CYS A 126 -15.09 25.04 4.39
C CYS A 126 -13.70 24.52 4.76
N GLY A 127 -13.08 23.70 3.91
CA GLY A 127 -11.75 23.13 4.10
C GLY A 127 -11.65 22.04 5.17
N LYS A 128 -12.75 21.71 5.86
CA LYS A 128 -12.76 20.74 6.95
C LYS A 128 -12.49 19.33 6.43
N LEU A 129 -11.53 18.65 7.05
CA LEU A 129 -11.32 17.21 6.89
C LEU A 129 -12.41 16.46 7.66
N ILE A 130 -13.04 15.50 7.01
CA ILE A 130 -14.18 14.75 7.53
C ILE A 130 -14.00 13.27 7.23
N ASN A 131 -14.67 12.40 7.98
CA ASN A 131 -14.81 11.00 7.59
C ASN A 131 -16.06 10.82 6.73
N ALA A 132 -16.01 9.94 5.73
CA ALA A 132 -17.12 9.76 4.79
C ALA A 132 -18.44 9.37 5.49
N VAL A 133 -18.36 8.62 6.60
CA VAL A 133 -19.52 8.23 7.42
C VAL A 133 -20.21 9.41 8.11
N GLU A 134 -19.56 10.56 8.23
CA GLU A 134 -20.12 11.78 8.82
C GLU A 134 -20.96 12.61 7.82
N LEU A 135 -20.87 12.30 6.53
CA LEU A 135 -21.63 13.00 5.49
C LEU A 135 -23.13 12.78 5.67
N LYS A 136 -23.91 13.87 5.55
CA LYS A 136 -25.36 13.80 5.50
C LYS A 136 -25.79 13.49 4.07
N ASN A 137 -26.79 12.63 3.90
CA ASN A 137 -27.27 12.18 2.58
C ASN A 137 -26.11 11.73 1.67
N PRO A 138 -25.28 10.76 2.10
CA PRO A 138 -24.17 10.30 1.28
C PRO A 138 -24.71 9.69 -0.02
N GLN A 139 -23.93 9.83 -1.09
CA GLN A 139 -24.26 9.34 -2.42
C GLN A 139 -23.02 8.71 -3.05
N CYS A 140 -23.22 7.58 -3.71
CA CYS A 140 -22.20 6.89 -4.48
C CYS A 140 -22.00 7.62 -5.82
N LYS A 141 -20.79 8.13 -6.09
CA LYS A 141 -20.48 8.79 -7.37
C LYS A 141 -20.62 7.88 -8.60
N LEU A 142 -20.54 6.56 -8.40
CA LEU A 142 -20.59 5.57 -9.48
C LEU A 142 -22.02 5.31 -10.00
N CYS A 143 -22.97 5.09 -9.08
CA CYS A 143 -24.35 4.72 -9.45
C CYS A 143 -25.42 5.71 -8.98
N ARG A 144 -25.02 6.78 -8.27
CA ARG A 144 -25.92 7.76 -7.62
C ARG A 144 -26.85 7.18 -6.55
N GLY A 145 -26.67 5.92 -6.14
CA GLY A 145 -27.38 5.31 -5.02
C GLY A 145 -26.87 5.79 -3.65
N THR A 146 -27.70 5.66 -2.62
CA THR A 146 -27.36 5.99 -1.23
C THR A 146 -26.60 4.83 -0.58
N PRO A 147 -25.33 4.98 -0.20
CA PRO A 147 -24.59 3.96 0.52
C PRO A 147 -25.04 3.86 1.98
N VAL A 148 -24.84 2.68 2.58
CA VAL A 148 -25.17 2.37 3.97
C VAL A 148 -23.90 2.20 4.79
N VAL A 149 -23.90 2.70 6.02
CA VAL A 149 -22.78 2.45 6.95
C VAL A 149 -22.81 0.97 7.32
N THR A 150 -21.73 0.25 7.01
CA THR A 150 -21.61 -1.17 7.27
C THR A 150 -20.31 -1.43 8.02
N PRO A 151 -20.34 -2.15 9.16
CA PRO A 151 -19.13 -2.57 9.84
C PRO A 151 -18.34 -3.56 8.97
N THR A 152 -17.02 -3.43 8.95
CA THR A 152 -16.13 -4.31 8.21
C THR A 152 -14.85 -4.58 8.99
N GLN A 153 -14.41 -5.83 9.00
CA GLN A 153 -13.26 -6.26 9.81
C GLN A 153 -11.95 -5.94 9.11
N HIS A 154 -10.97 -5.48 9.86
CA HIS A 154 -9.65 -5.13 9.35
C HIS A 154 -8.54 -5.66 10.26
N LEU A 155 -7.41 -5.99 9.64
CA LEU A 155 -6.17 -6.29 10.34
C LEU A 155 -5.28 -5.06 10.41
N PHE A 156 -4.60 -4.89 11.53
CA PHE A 156 -3.68 -3.80 11.83
C PHE A 156 -2.33 -4.37 12.23
N LEU A 157 -1.25 -3.78 11.71
CA LEU A 157 0.10 -4.03 12.19
C LEU A 157 0.31 -3.23 13.48
N ASP A 158 0.61 -3.93 14.57
CA ASP A 158 0.88 -3.38 15.90
C ASP A 158 2.30 -2.79 15.96
N LEU A 159 2.48 -1.65 15.27
CA LEU A 159 3.74 -0.91 15.29
C LEU A 159 4.26 -0.57 16.70
N PRO A 160 3.42 -0.20 17.70
CA PRO A 160 3.87 0.00 19.07
C PRO A 160 4.69 -1.19 19.62
N LYS A 161 4.27 -2.44 19.38
CA LYS A 161 5.02 -3.63 19.83
C LYS A 161 6.36 -3.81 19.12
N LEU A 162 6.53 -3.24 17.93
CA LEU A 162 7.73 -3.34 17.12
C LEU A 162 8.71 -2.18 17.35
N GLU A 163 8.24 -1.08 17.96
CA GLU A 163 8.96 0.19 18.09
C GLU A 163 10.34 0.02 18.74
N GLY A 164 10.43 -0.62 19.92
CA GLY A 164 11.72 -0.78 20.61
C GLY A 164 12.75 -1.61 19.83
N ARG A 165 12.31 -2.60 19.04
CA ARG A 165 13.21 -3.38 18.16
C ARG A 165 13.67 -2.55 16.95
N LEU A 166 12.79 -1.71 16.41
CA LEU A 166 13.08 -0.80 15.32
C LEU A 166 14.08 0.27 15.75
N GLU A 167 13.87 0.91 16.90
CA GLU A 167 14.78 1.91 17.47
C GLU A 167 16.19 1.34 17.67
N ALA A 168 16.29 0.16 18.28
CA ALA A 168 17.58 -0.50 18.47
C ALA A 168 18.30 -0.83 17.14
N TRP A 169 17.56 -1.11 16.07
CA TRP A 169 18.14 -1.30 14.74
C TRP A 169 18.55 0.03 14.07
N LEU A 170 17.74 1.08 14.23
CA LEU A 170 18.03 2.42 13.71
C LEU A 170 19.29 3.02 14.34
N GLU A 171 19.45 2.92 15.66
CA GLU A 171 20.64 3.45 16.34
C GLU A 171 21.94 2.80 15.84
N ARG A 172 21.92 1.47 15.62
CA ARG A 172 23.07 0.76 15.03
C ARG A 172 23.36 1.19 13.59
N THR A 173 22.33 1.36 12.77
CA THR A 173 22.51 1.66 11.34
C THR A 173 22.83 3.13 11.08
N TRP A 174 22.31 4.06 11.89
CA TRP A 174 22.66 5.48 11.80
C TRP A 174 24.10 5.75 12.22
N ALA A 175 24.62 5.01 13.20
CA ALA A 175 26.03 5.08 13.57
C ALA A 175 26.97 4.67 12.41
N ALA A 176 26.53 3.77 11.52
CA ALA A 176 27.32 3.27 10.40
C ALA A 176 27.46 4.23 9.20
N GLY A 177 26.61 5.27 9.09
CA GLY A 177 26.99 6.50 8.36
C GLY A 177 26.25 6.92 7.09
N ASP A 178 25.41 6.08 6.44
CA ASP A 178 25.04 6.36 5.03
C ASP A 178 23.65 6.99 4.80
N TRP A 179 22.96 7.39 5.85
CA TRP A 179 21.62 7.98 5.73
C TRP A 179 21.68 9.48 5.51
N THR A 180 20.89 9.99 4.58
CA THR A 180 20.74 11.44 4.37
C THR A 180 20.09 12.12 5.57
N ALA A 181 20.44 13.38 5.81
CA ALA A 181 19.99 14.12 6.99
C ALA A 181 18.46 14.26 7.08
N ASN A 182 17.79 14.48 5.94
CA ASN A 182 16.34 14.57 5.85
C ASN A 182 15.64 13.24 6.22
N ALA A 183 16.13 12.09 5.76
CA ALA A 183 15.58 10.79 6.09
C ALA A 183 15.68 10.48 7.59
N ARG A 184 16.82 10.82 8.21
CA ARG A 184 17.01 10.71 9.67
C ARG A 184 16.03 11.61 10.42
N HIS A 185 15.89 12.86 10.00
CA HIS A 185 15.00 13.81 10.65
C HIS A 185 13.54 13.35 10.61
N ILE A 186 13.04 12.95 9.44
CA ILE A 186 11.66 12.45 9.29
C ILE A 186 11.45 11.22 10.17
N THR A 187 12.36 10.24 10.12
CA THR A 187 12.24 9.00 10.92
C THR A 187 12.18 9.30 12.42
N ARG A 188 13.02 10.21 12.92
CA ARG A 188 13.00 10.63 14.34
C ARG A 188 11.70 11.31 14.73
N THR A 189 11.15 12.16 13.87
CA THR A 189 9.85 12.80 14.14
C THR A 189 8.74 11.76 14.28
N TRP A 190 8.70 10.76 13.39
CA TRP A 190 7.71 9.68 13.47
C TRP A 190 7.83 8.84 14.75
N LEU A 191 9.05 8.53 15.19
CA LEU A 191 9.29 7.80 16.45
C LEU A 191 8.92 8.64 17.67
N ARG A 192 9.34 9.92 17.70
CA ARG A 192 9.03 10.83 18.81
C ARG A 192 7.53 10.99 19.03
N ASP A 193 6.75 11.01 17.96
CA ASP A 193 5.28 11.14 18.03
C ASP A 193 4.58 9.84 18.46
N GLY A 194 5.32 8.72 18.56
CA GLY A 194 4.86 7.38 18.91
C GLY A 194 4.21 6.65 17.73
N LEU A 195 4.66 5.44 17.44
CA LEU A 195 4.07 4.66 16.35
C LEU A 195 2.69 4.14 16.78
N LYS A 196 1.72 4.24 15.86
CA LYS A 196 0.34 3.80 16.08
C LYS A 196 0.06 2.53 15.27
N PRO A 197 -0.87 1.65 15.70
CA PRO A 197 -1.32 0.56 14.86
C PRO A 197 -1.80 1.07 13.50
N ARG A 198 -1.42 0.38 12.41
CA ARG A 198 -1.78 0.77 11.04
C ARG A 198 -2.56 -0.33 10.35
N CYS A 199 -3.71 0.01 9.76
CA CYS A 199 -4.53 -0.94 9.02
C CYS A 199 -3.81 -1.43 7.76
N ILE A 200 -3.62 -2.74 7.64
CA ILE A 200 -2.90 -3.41 6.54
C ILE A 200 -3.83 -4.13 5.56
N THR A 201 -5.14 -3.97 5.67
CA THR A 201 -6.14 -4.63 4.81
C THR A 201 -7.07 -3.60 4.16
N ARG A 202 -7.61 -3.92 2.98
CA ARG A 202 -8.58 -3.09 2.28
C ARG A 202 -9.66 -3.94 1.63
N ASP A 203 -10.86 -3.38 1.55
CA ASP A 203 -12.01 -3.91 0.81
C ASP A 203 -11.89 -3.56 -0.68
N LEU A 204 -10.88 -4.11 -1.33
CA LEU A 204 -10.63 -3.97 -2.76
C LEU A 204 -10.54 -5.34 -3.41
N THR A 205 -10.72 -5.38 -4.73
CA THR A 205 -10.55 -6.60 -5.52
C THR A 205 -9.16 -6.70 -6.12
N TRP A 206 -8.51 -5.56 -6.36
CA TRP A 206 -7.18 -5.48 -6.97
C TRP A 206 -6.07 -5.28 -5.94
N GLY A 207 -5.52 -6.40 -5.46
CA GLY A 207 -4.46 -6.45 -4.45
C GLY A 207 -4.03 -7.87 -4.11
N THR A 208 -3.00 -8.00 -3.28
CA THR A 208 -2.58 -9.30 -2.77
C THR A 208 -3.63 -9.87 -1.79
N PRO A 209 -4.17 -11.08 -1.99
CA PRO A 209 -5.22 -11.63 -1.13
C PRO A 209 -4.71 -11.97 0.29
N VAL A 210 -5.57 -11.73 1.28
CA VAL A 210 -5.27 -12.02 2.69
C VAL A 210 -5.58 -13.49 3.01
N PRO A 211 -4.61 -14.30 3.46
CA PRO A 211 -4.79 -15.73 3.70
C PRO A 211 -5.35 -15.99 5.10
N LEU A 212 -6.50 -15.42 5.42
CA LEU A 212 -7.18 -15.56 6.72
C LEU A 212 -8.68 -15.75 6.52
N ASP A 213 -9.29 -16.67 7.29
CA ASP A 213 -10.73 -16.86 7.26
C ASP A 213 -11.48 -15.58 7.68
N GLY A 214 -12.55 -15.25 6.95
CA GLY A 214 -13.25 -13.97 7.10
C GLY A 214 -12.65 -12.80 6.28
N PHE A 215 -11.51 -13.00 5.61
CA PHE A 215 -10.83 -11.97 4.80
C PHE A 215 -10.75 -12.32 3.30
N ARG A 216 -11.54 -13.28 2.81
CA ARG A 216 -11.49 -13.76 1.43
C ARG A 216 -11.76 -12.69 0.38
N ASP A 217 -12.61 -11.72 0.71
CA ASP A 217 -12.97 -10.59 -0.17
C ASP A 217 -12.12 -9.34 0.13
N LYS A 218 -10.96 -9.50 0.78
CA LYS A 218 -10.06 -8.41 1.16
C LYS A 218 -8.66 -8.68 0.64
N VAL A 219 -7.96 -7.57 0.40
CA VAL A 219 -6.57 -7.57 -0.03
C VAL A 219 -5.70 -6.84 0.98
N PHE A 220 -4.40 -7.08 0.94
CA PHE A 220 -3.46 -6.26 1.67
C PHE A 220 -3.49 -4.83 1.15
N TYR A 221 -3.34 -3.89 2.08
CA TYR A 221 -3.17 -2.49 1.74
C TYR A 221 -1.80 -2.30 1.08
N VAL A 222 -1.76 -1.61 -0.05
CA VAL A 222 -0.52 -1.42 -0.83
C VAL A 222 0.65 -0.85 -0.02
N TRP A 223 0.40 -0.02 1.00
CA TRP A 223 1.47 0.50 1.86
C TRP A 223 2.14 -0.56 2.74
N PHE A 224 1.49 -1.70 2.97
CA PHE A 224 2.07 -2.83 3.67
C PHE A 224 2.91 -3.70 2.73
N ASP A 225 2.42 -4.04 1.53
CA ASP A 225 3.06 -5.02 0.66
C ASP A 225 3.85 -4.45 -0.52
N ALA A 226 3.72 -3.16 -0.88
CA ALA A 226 4.56 -2.54 -1.91
C ALA A 226 6.06 -2.61 -1.58
N PRO A 227 6.53 -2.37 -0.34
CA PRO A 227 7.94 -2.59 0.00
C PRO A 227 8.39 -4.06 -0.11
N ILE A 228 7.45 -5.02 0.02
CA ILE A 228 7.72 -6.45 -0.21
C ILE A 228 7.95 -6.72 -1.70
N GLY A 229 7.48 -5.82 -2.57
CA GLY A 229 7.76 -5.79 -4.01
C GLY A 229 9.25 -5.91 -4.33
N TYR A 230 10.15 -5.31 -3.54
CA TYR A 230 11.59 -5.44 -3.79
C TYR A 230 12.08 -6.90 -3.68
N LEU A 231 11.56 -7.65 -2.70
CA LEU A 231 11.88 -9.07 -2.51
C LEU A 231 11.29 -9.89 -3.65
N SER A 232 10.02 -9.66 -4.00
CA SER A 232 9.32 -10.43 -5.04
C SER A 232 9.85 -10.17 -6.45
N ILE A 233 10.22 -8.93 -6.78
CA ILE A 233 10.93 -8.59 -8.02
C ILE A 233 12.25 -9.36 -8.09
N THR A 234 13.00 -9.43 -6.99
CA THR A 234 14.25 -10.21 -6.96
C THR A 234 13.99 -11.71 -7.05
N ALA A 235 12.91 -12.22 -6.46
CA ALA A 235 12.50 -13.61 -6.56
C ALA A 235 12.05 -14.01 -7.97
N ASN A 236 11.49 -13.09 -8.74
CA ASN A 236 11.20 -13.30 -10.16
C ASN A 236 12.47 -13.24 -11.04
N TYR A 237 13.54 -12.60 -10.56
CA TYR A 237 14.84 -12.57 -11.23
C TYR A 237 15.67 -13.84 -10.95
N THR A 238 15.63 -14.37 -9.73
CA THR A 238 16.42 -15.55 -9.33
C THR A 238 15.79 -16.32 -8.17
N ASP A 239 15.86 -17.65 -8.23
CA ASP A 239 15.44 -18.53 -7.12
C ASP A 239 16.29 -18.35 -5.86
N GLN A 240 17.51 -17.81 -5.99
CA GLN A 240 18.43 -17.55 -4.87
C GLN A 240 18.26 -16.15 -4.26
N TRP A 241 17.10 -15.51 -4.43
CA TRP A 241 16.84 -14.14 -3.96
C TRP A 241 17.07 -13.95 -2.45
N GLU A 242 16.88 -15.00 -1.65
CA GLU A 242 17.12 -14.96 -0.20
C GLU A 242 18.59 -14.69 0.14
N ARG A 243 19.53 -15.01 -0.76
CA ARG A 243 20.95 -14.68 -0.57
C ARG A 243 21.22 -13.18 -0.58
N TRP A 244 20.32 -12.38 -1.15
CA TRP A 244 20.39 -10.91 -1.14
C TRP A 244 19.56 -10.32 0.02
N TRP A 245 18.37 -10.86 0.26
CA TRP A 245 17.39 -10.25 1.18
C TRP A 245 17.35 -10.84 2.60
N LYS A 246 17.95 -12.02 2.82
CA LYS A 246 17.99 -12.73 4.11
C LYS A 246 19.43 -13.05 4.54
N ASN A 247 20.40 -12.23 4.11
CA ASN A 247 21.82 -12.40 4.43
C ASN A 247 22.48 -11.05 4.77
N PRO A 248 22.27 -10.51 6.00
CA PRO A 248 22.78 -9.20 6.38
C PRO A 248 24.31 -9.12 6.57
N GLN A 249 25.03 -10.25 6.55
CA GLN A 249 26.49 -10.31 6.73
C GLN A 249 27.29 -10.28 5.42
N GLN A 250 26.61 -10.08 4.28
CA GLN A 250 27.22 -10.13 2.95
C GLN A 250 28.11 -8.92 2.64
#